data_AF-B9AD78-F1
#
_entry.id   AF-B9AD78-F1
#
_cell.length_a   1.000
_cell.length_b   1.000
_cell.length_c   1.000
_cell.angle_alpha   90.00
_cell.angle_beta   90.00
_cell.angle_gamma   90.00
#
_symmetry.space_group_name_H-M   'P 1'
#
loop_
_entity.id
_entity.type
_entity.pdbx_description
1 polymer ?
#
loop_
_entity_poly.entity_id
_entity_poly.type
_entity_poly.pdbx_seq_one_letter_code
_entity_poly.pdbx_strand_id
1 'polypeptide(L)'
;MVEVSFINPLSNEGRQIVKEYGDLNKLFDEDETLVNEIMHTANQKISDDSLIPKSYKDLAIKRIQWAIEKKNNKNYTQSEFEYLLNSSLYRQDVVTFHILCQAIAIQFNVTSRETRLFIESQGKIIEERLAKIPPGSRSEIIDDILRDIKTDGSIKWKALKDVIASKRLSLTDLLINNGNIILEEDEFLEEYSDEFTDRNPDRMYNILVGNNIKELILSRLIMQKTEEYIKRIKEMSSRIELHPAITEIGEELKEFIPEEISKYNTFYAGSGGIYGTVKGGKLLREAFPPCIRNTIEGVSSGGRNDAIVLLLTSFASYARLYPRIFASDESVKVSDMDPDLSITENEILPLIYEAADNCSPPLFDDQPQEKINIISKLGFGMHSEVDINHEGETKWYTPMSCEKIKIHLPQLCKPDSSCKGINNPLSCYGRKKYQIDNKKD
;
A
#
# COMPACT_ATOMS: atom_id res chain seq x y z
N MET A 1 22.68 19.36 15.15
CA MET A 1 22.80 17.91 14.93
C MET A 1 21.39 17.43 14.63
N VAL A 2 21.21 16.46 13.74
CA VAL A 2 19.86 15.93 13.46
C VAL A 2 19.59 14.85 14.50
N GLU A 3 18.45 14.94 15.18
CA GLU A 3 18.07 13.99 16.23
C GLU A 3 17.63 12.66 15.64
N VAL A 4 17.93 11.55 16.33
CA VAL A 4 17.56 10.19 15.90
C VAL A 4 16.05 10.07 15.78
N SER A 5 15.31 10.66 16.72
CA SER A 5 13.85 10.67 16.74
C SER A 5 13.20 11.35 15.52
N PHE A 6 13.91 12.25 14.82
CA PHE A 6 13.43 12.87 13.60
C PHE A 6 13.31 11.88 12.43
N ILE A 7 14.17 10.86 12.39
CA ILE A 7 14.11 9.78 11.39
C ILE A 7 13.36 8.57 11.93
N ASN A 8 13.57 8.21 13.20
CA ASN A 8 12.93 7.08 13.85
C ASN A 8 12.11 7.55 15.07
N PRO A 9 10.83 7.92 14.89
CA PRO A 9 9.96 8.33 15.99
C PRO A 9 9.76 7.25 17.06
N LEU A 10 9.98 5.97 16.73
CA LEU A 10 9.84 4.83 17.65
C LEU A 10 11.11 4.57 18.51
N SER A 11 12.16 5.36 18.33
CA SER A 11 13.42 5.28 19.09
C SER A 11 13.22 5.50 20.60
N ASN A 12 14.26 5.23 21.39
CA ASN A 12 14.27 5.56 22.82
C ASN A 12 14.02 7.05 23.07
N GLU A 13 14.67 7.89 22.27
CA GLU A 13 14.52 9.33 22.30
C GLU A 13 13.08 9.74 21.96
N GLY A 14 12.50 9.19 20.90
CA GLY A 14 11.10 9.47 20.53
C GLY A 14 10.09 9.08 21.62
N ARG A 15 10.30 7.91 22.25
CA ARG A 15 9.48 7.48 23.40
C ARG A 15 9.60 8.42 24.60
N GLN A 16 10.77 9.03 24.81
CA GLN A 16 10.97 10.00 25.88
C GLN A 16 10.24 11.32 25.59
N ILE A 17 10.27 11.80 24.34
CA ILE A 17 9.52 12.99 23.91
C ILE A 17 8.02 12.84 24.17
N VAL A 18 7.43 11.69 23.83
CA VAL A 18 6.00 11.43 24.07
C VAL A 18 5.64 11.44 25.55
N LYS A 19 6.52 10.89 26.40
CA LYS A 19 6.34 10.91 27.86
C LYS A 19 6.41 12.33 28.43
N GLU A 20 7.30 13.16 27.90
CA GLU A 20 7.45 14.56 28.30
C GLU A 20 6.26 15.42 27.88
N TYR A 21 5.68 15.16 26.70
CA TYR A 21 4.50 15.87 26.22
C TYR A 21 3.28 15.63 27.14
N GLY A 22 2.94 14.36 27.39
CA GLY A 22 2.05 13.91 28.47
C GLY A 22 0.58 14.35 28.48
N ASP A 23 0.22 15.46 27.83
CA ASP A 23 -1.09 16.10 27.91
C ASP A 23 -1.82 16.13 26.56
N LEU A 24 -2.69 15.14 26.35
CA LEU A 24 -3.48 15.01 25.13
C LEU A 24 -4.62 16.03 25.00
N ASN A 25 -4.89 16.86 26.01
CA ASN A 25 -5.91 17.90 25.89
C ASN A 25 -5.42 19.08 25.03
N LYS A 26 -4.10 19.28 24.95
CA LYS A 26 -3.48 20.38 24.20
C LYS A 26 -3.32 20.10 22.71
N LEU A 27 -3.83 18.98 22.20
CA LEU A 27 -3.66 18.59 20.80
C LEU A 27 -4.29 19.56 19.80
N PHE A 28 -5.36 20.24 20.23
CA PHE A 28 -6.11 21.21 19.44
C PHE A 28 -5.69 22.65 19.73
N ASP A 29 -4.89 22.86 20.78
CA ASP A 29 -4.42 24.19 21.14
C ASP A 29 -3.36 24.65 20.12
N GLU A 30 -3.33 25.95 19.88
CA GLU A 30 -2.29 26.56 19.06
C GLU A 30 -0.92 26.44 19.74
N ASP A 31 0.05 25.90 19.02
CA ASP A 31 1.44 25.79 19.45
C ASP A 31 2.26 26.90 18.74
N GLU A 32 2.52 27.99 19.46
CA GLU A 32 3.30 29.13 18.94
C GLU A 32 4.70 28.71 18.48
N THR A 33 5.29 27.68 19.10
CA THR A 33 6.62 27.18 18.73
C THR A 33 6.54 26.47 17.38
N LEU A 34 5.52 25.63 17.17
CA LEU A 34 5.23 24.99 15.89
C LEU A 34 5.07 26.04 14.78
N VAL A 35 4.18 27.02 14.98
CA VAL A 35 3.91 28.07 13.99
C VAL A 35 5.19 28.83 13.68
N ASN A 36 5.94 29.25 14.70
CA ASN A 36 7.17 30.01 14.52
C ASN A 36 8.22 29.23 13.71
N GLU A 37 8.46 27.96 14.03
CA GLU A 37 9.43 27.12 13.31
C GLU A 37 9.02 26.88 11.84
N ILE A 38 7.71 26.72 11.58
CA ILE A 38 7.20 26.57 10.20
C ILE A 38 7.42 27.85 9.40
N MET A 39 7.08 29.02 9.97
CA MET A 39 7.21 30.31 9.30
C MET A 39 8.67 30.66 8.96
N HIS A 40 9.63 30.11 9.70
CA HIS A 40 11.06 30.27 9.46
C HIS A 40 11.71 29.10 8.72
N THR A 41 10.92 28.11 8.28
CA THR A 41 11.42 26.99 7.46
C THR A 41 11.80 27.50 6.07
N ALA A 42 13.03 27.24 5.65
CA ALA A 42 13.52 27.63 4.33
C ALA A 42 12.68 27.00 3.20
N ASN A 43 12.26 27.82 2.22
CA ASN A 43 11.41 27.43 1.09
C ASN A 43 9.97 27.03 1.44
N GLN A 44 9.53 27.18 2.70
CA GLN A 44 8.13 27.02 3.05
C GLN A 44 7.30 28.14 2.40
N LYS A 45 6.18 27.76 1.78
CA LYS A 45 5.19 28.70 1.27
C LYS A 45 4.40 29.26 2.46
N ILE A 46 4.63 30.54 2.76
CA ILE A 46 3.99 31.28 3.86
C ILE A 46 2.90 32.25 3.40
N SER A 47 2.67 32.36 2.09
CA SER A 47 1.68 33.28 1.52
C SER A 47 0.23 32.84 1.72
N ASP A 48 0.02 31.60 2.17
CA ASP A 48 -1.29 30.98 2.37
C ASP A 48 -1.34 30.35 3.77
N ASP A 49 -2.08 31.00 4.67
CA ASP A 49 -2.21 30.59 6.08
C ASP A 49 -2.85 29.20 6.23
N SER A 50 -3.65 28.76 5.25
CA SER A 50 -4.29 27.43 5.28
C SER A 50 -3.30 26.27 5.14
N LEU A 51 -2.06 26.55 4.72
CA LEU A 51 -0.97 25.57 4.63
C LEU A 51 -0.21 25.41 5.94
N ILE A 52 -0.37 26.34 6.89
CA ILE A 52 0.40 26.40 8.13
C ILE A 52 -0.38 25.69 9.24
N PRO A 53 0.00 24.47 9.66
CA PRO A 53 -0.63 23.83 10.80
C PRO A 53 -0.33 24.62 12.08
N LYS A 54 -1.37 24.86 12.89
CA LYS A 54 -1.27 25.67 14.12
C LYS A 54 -1.25 24.82 15.37
N SER A 55 -1.75 23.59 15.29
CA SER A 55 -1.81 22.61 16.38
C SER A 55 -1.18 21.27 15.98
N TYR A 56 -0.96 20.38 16.96
CA TYR A 56 -0.52 19.00 16.70
C TYR A 56 -1.54 18.23 15.86
N LYS A 57 -2.83 18.51 16.06
CA LYS A 57 -3.92 17.96 15.26
C LYS A 57 -3.83 18.44 13.80
N ASP A 58 -3.61 19.73 13.57
CA ASP A 58 -3.46 20.24 12.20
C ASP A 58 -2.24 19.63 11.52
N LEU A 59 -1.12 19.51 12.25
CA LEU A 59 0.10 18.88 11.75
C LEU A 59 -0.15 17.40 11.38
N ALA A 60 -0.98 16.69 12.17
CA ALA A 60 -1.38 15.32 11.88
C ALA A 60 -2.15 15.20 10.56
N ILE A 61 -3.18 16.04 10.37
CA ILE A 61 -3.96 16.08 9.13
C ILE A 61 -3.07 16.47 7.95
N LYS A 62 -2.22 17.49 8.09
CA LYS A 62 -1.30 17.94 7.04
C LYS A 62 -0.27 16.89 6.64
N ARG A 63 0.21 16.07 7.58
CA ARG A 63 1.11 14.96 7.27
C ARG A 63 0.43 13.89 6.41
N ILE A 64 -0.85 13.61 6.65
CA ILE A 64 -1.65 12.71 5.82
C ILE A 64 -1.97 13.35 4.47
N GLN A 65 -2.31 14.64 4.44
CA GLN A 65 -2.50 15.42 3.21
C GLN A 65 -1.24 15.33 2.32
N TRP A 66 -0.06 15.61 2.88
CA TRP A 66 1.22 15.47 2.21
C TRP A 66 1.38 14.10 1.56
N ALA A 67 1.09 13.02 2.29
CA ALA A 67 1.21 11.66 1.76
C ALA A 67 0.30 11.41 0.55
N ILE A 68 -0.95 11.88 0.61
CA ILE A 68 -1.92 11.73 -0.47
C ILE A 68 -1.51 12.57 -1.68
N GLU A 69 -1.14 13.81 -1.46
CA GLU A 69 -0.74 14.73 -2.53
C GLU A 69 0.56 14.28 -3.20
N LYS A 70 1.59 13.91 -2.43
CA LYS A 70 2.85 13.42 -2.96
C LYS A 70 2.66 12.23 -3.90
N LYS A 71 1.72 11.34 -3.56
CA LYS A 71 1.43 10.13 -4.34
C LYS A 71 0.56 10.41 -5.56
N ASN A 72 -0.44 11.30 -5.44
CA ASN A 72 -1.52 11.38 -6.44
C ASN A 72 -1.60 12.73 -7.19
N ASN A 73 -1.10 13.83 -6.62
CA ASN A 73 -1.18 15.17 -7.20
C ASN A 73 -0.09 15.37 -8.26
N LYS A 74 -0.48 15.42 -9.53
CA LYS A 74 0.47 15.68 -10.65
C LYS A 74 1.12 17.06 -10.60
N ASN A 75 0.50 18.01 -9.92
CA ASN A 75 0.99 19.37 -9.73
C ASN A 75 1.50 19.59 -8.31
N TYR A 76 1.91 18.51 -7.62
CA TYR A 76 2.43 18.56 -6.27
C TYR A 76 3.57 19.59 -6.14
N THR A 77 3.50 20.43 -5.11
CA THR A 77 4.52 21.43 -4.82
C THR A 77 5.11 21.20 -3.43
N GLN A 78 6.40 20.86 -3.40
CA GLN A 78 7.11 20.56 -2.15
C GLN A 78 7.08 21.73 -1.14
N SER A 79 7.11 22.99 -1.61
CA SER A 79 7.10 24.18 -0.74
C SER A 79 5.87 24.28 0.16
N GLU A 80 4.78 23.58 -0.14
CA GLU A 80 3.57 23.59 0.69
C GLU A 80 3.72 22.78 1.98
N PHE A 81 4.65 21.83 1.99
CA PHE A 81 4.88 20.88 3.09
C PHE A 81 6.36 20.82 3.52
N GLU A 82 7.17 21.84 3.20
CA GLU A 82 8.61 21.82 3.44
C GLU A 82 8.95 21.73 4.93
N TYR A 83 8.08 22.21 5.82
CA TYR A 83 8.20 22.02 7.26
C TYR A 83 8.30 20.56 7.70
N LEU A 84 7.75 19.61 6.95
CA LEU A 84 7.88 18.18 7.27
C LEU A 84 9.34 17.69 7.16
N LEU A 85 10.19 18.44 6.46
CA LEU A 85 11.62 18.18 6.29
C LEU A 85 12.49 19.05 7.22
N ASN A 86 11.90 19.92 8.05
CA ASN A 86 12.61 20.74 9.01
C ASN A 86 12.95 19.93 10.27
N SER A 87 14.23 19.66 10.50
CA SER A 87 14.70 18.90 11.68
C SER A 87 14.43 19.59 13.01
N SER A 88 14.21 20.91 13.03
CA SER A 88 13.86 21.63 14.27
C SER A 88 12.49 21.23 14.82
N LEU A 89 11.60 20.71 13.97
CA LEU A 89 10.25 20.27 14.34
C LEU A 89 10.19 18.82 14.84
N TYR A 90 11.32 18.20 15.17
CA TYR A 90 11.38 16.78 15.53
C TYR A 90 10.47 16.44 16.73
N ARG A 91 10.37 17.31 17.75
CA ARG A 91 9.49 17.07 18.91
C ARG A 91 8.03 17.01 18.50
N GLN A 92 7.58 18.01 17.73
CA GLN A 92 6.21 18.09 17.24
C GLN A 92 5.89 16.90 16.33
N ASP A 93 6.81 16.58 15.40
CA ASP A 93 6.63 15.47 14.47
C ASP A 93 6.52 14.11 15.16
N VAL A 94 7.32 13.86 16.20
CA VAL A 94 7.29 12.62 16.98
C VAL A 94 5.95 12.48 17.70
N VAL A 95 5.48 13.53 18.37
CA VAL A 95 4.19 13.50 19.06
C VAL A 95 3.06 13.27 18.05
N THR A 96 3.06 14.01 16.94
CA THR A 96 2.10 13.84 15.84
C THR A 96 2.14 12.43 15.24
N PHE A 97 3.31 11.83 15.05
CA PHE A 97 3.44 10.44 14.60
C PHE A 97 2.73 9.47 15.55
N HIS A 98 2.95 9.61 16.86
CA HIS A 98 2.32 8.74 17.85
C HIS A 98 0.80 8.95 17.97
N ILE A 99 0.33 10.18 17.77
CA ILE A 99 -1.11 10.48 17.69
C ILE A 99 -1.72 9.81 16.47
N LEU A 100 -1.10 9.94 15.30
CA LEU A 100 -1.56 9.30 14.07
C LEU A 100 -1.58 7.78 14.20
N CYS A 101 -0.55 7.17 14.81
CA CYS A 101 -0.54 5.74 15.09
C CYS A 101 -1.75 5.30 15.92
N GLN A 102 -2.10 6.08 16.95
CA GLN A 102 -3.25 5.78 17.81
C GLN A 102 -4.57 5.99 17.06
N ALA A 103 -4.78 7.16 16.46
CA ALA A 103 -5.99 7.50 15.73
C ALA A 103 -6.27 6.49 14.60
N ILE A 104 -5.24 6.12 13.84
CA ILE A 104 -5.35 5.14 12.76
C ILE A 104 -5.64 3.75 13.29
N ALA A 105 -4.94 3.31 14.34
CA ALA A 105 -5.21 2.01 14.95
C ALA A 105 -6.69 1.93 15.38
N ILE A 106 -7.24 2.98 15.98
CA ILE A 106 -8.60 2.94 16.50
C ILE A 106 -9.61 2.92 15.36
N GLN A 107 -9.45 3.85 14.42
CA GLN A 107 -10.45 4.10 13.40
C GLN A 107 -10.47 3.05 12.29
N PHE A 108 -9.29 2.54 11.92
CA PHE A 108 -9.15 1.70 10.74
C PHE A 108 -8.69 0.28 11.10
N ASN A 109 -8.87 -0.63 10.16
CA ASN A 109 -8.30 -1.97 10.24
C ASN A 109 -6.80 -1.92 9.90
N VAL A 110 -6.00 -2.80 10.52
CA VAL A 110 -4.55 -2.82 10.32
C VAL A 110 -4.18 -3.07 8.85
N THR A 111 -5.02 -3.81 8.13
CA THR A 111 -4.84 -4.15 6.71
C THR A 111 -5.42 -3.10 5.73
N SER A 112 -6.14 -2.09 6.25
CA SER A 112 -6.89 -1.13 5.46
C SER A 112 -5.98 -0.26 4.59
N ARG A 113 -6.61 0.43 3.62
CA ARG A 113 -5.93 1.36 2.72
C ARG A 113 -5.30 2.52 3.49
N GLU A 114 -6.02 3.07 4.46
CA GLU A 114 -5.63 4.23 5.27
C GLU A 114 -4.43 3.91 6.15
N THR A 115 -4.45 2.76 6.82
CA THR A 115 -3.32 2.27 7.61
C THR A 115 -2.08 2.07 6.74
N ARG A 116 -2.26 1.47 5.55
CA ARG A 116 -1.17 1.26 4.59
C ARG A 116 -0.61 2.58 4.05
N LEU A 117 -1.47 3.53 3.71
CA LEU A 117 -1.10 4.88 3.27
C LEU A 117 -0.19 5.54 4.30
N PHE A 118 -0.57 5.49 5.59
CA PHE A 118 0.25 6.06 6.65
C PHE A 118 1.59 5.34 6.82
N ILE A 119 1.62 4.00 6.83
CA ILE A 119 2.88 3.25 6.95
C ILE A 119 3.81 3.56 5.76
N GLU A 120 3.27 3.60 4.53
CA GLU A 120 4.05 3.94 3.33
C GLU A 120 4.57 5.38 3.34
N SER A 121 3.77 6.32 3.87
CA SER A 121 4.21 7.70 4.02
C SER A 121 5.36 7.85 5.02
N GLN A 122 5.45 6.98 6.03
CA GLN A 122 6.61 6.95 6.93
C GLN A 122 7.90 6.54 6.21
N GLY A 123 7.85 5.51 5.37
CA GLY A 123 9.01 5.17 4.54
C GLY A 123 9.42 6.35 3.66
N LYS A 124 8.43 7.02 3.05
CA LYS A 124 8.71 8.12 2.13
C LYS A 124 9.27 9.37 2.81
N ILE A 125 8.76 9.74 3.98
CA ILE A 125 9.23 10.93 4.70
C ILE A 125 10.66 10.72 5.22
N ILE A 126 11.01 9.49 5.61
CA ILE A 126 12.38 9.11 6.00
C ILE A 126 13.34 9.30 4.84
N GLU A 127 13.02 8.78 3.65
CA GLU A 127 13.84 8.97 2.44
C GLU A 127 14.10 10.45 2.17
N GLU A 128 13.06 11.29 2.25
CA GLU A 128 13.19 12.73 1.97
C GLU A 128 13.97 13.48 3.05
N ARG A 129 13.79 13.12 4.32
CA ARG A 129 14.58 13.68 5.42
C ARG A 129 16.04 13.31 5.28
N LEU A 130 16.37 12.04 5.05
CA LEU A 130 17.77 11.59 4.87
C LEU A 130 18.45 12.30 3.69
N ALA A 131 17.73 12.53 2.59
CA ALA A 131 18.24 13.27 1.44
C ALA A 131 18.60 14.73 1.75
N LYS A 132 17.98 15.35 2.77
CA LYS A 132 18.28 16.73 3.21
C LYS A 132 19.45 16.79 4.20
N ILE A 133 19.87 15.67 4.77
CA ILE A 133 20.98 15.62 5.73
C ILE A 133 22.32 15.59 4.98
N PRO A 134 23.29 16.44 5.36
CA PRO A 134 24.65 16.40 4.81
C PRO A 134 25.26 14.99 4.91
N PRO A 135 26.02 14.52 3.90
CA PRO A 135 26.49 13.13 3.83
C PRO A 135 27.19 12.59 5.08
N GLY A 136 28.04 13.40 5.75
CA GLY A 136 28.73 12.98 6.98
C GLY A 136 27.75 12.68 8.12
N SER A 137 26.91 13.65 8.47
CA SER A 137 25.89 13.47 9.52
C SER A 137 24.83 12.42 9.15
N ARG A 138 24.59 12.20 7.85
CA ARG A 138 23.66 11.18 7.37
C ARG A 138 24.19 9.77 7.63
N SER A 139 25.47 9.51 7.40
CA SER A 139 26.08 8.21 7.73
C SER A 139 25.97 7.94 9.23
N GLU A 140 26.34 8.92 10.06
CA GLU A 140 26.31 8.81 11.51
C GLU A 140 24.90 8.46 12.04
N ILE A 141 23.86 9.21 11.60
CA ILE A 141 22.49 8.96 12.06
C ILE A 141 21.93 7.61 11.59
N ILE A 142 22.30 7.17 10.38
CA ILE A 142 21.90 5.86 9.86
C ILE A 142 22.50 4.76 10.73
N ASP A 143 23.79 4.86 11.06
CA ASP A 143 24.48 3.88 11.88
C ASP A 143 23.94 3.86 13.32
N ASP A 144 23.62 5.02 13.89
CA ASP A 144 22.96 5.12 15.20
C ASP A 144 21.60 4.41 15.23
N ILE A 145 20.76 4.64 14.21
CA ILE A 145 19.43 4.01 14.12
C ILE A 145 19.56 2.50 13.89
N LEU A 146 20.45 2.06 13.00
CA LEU A 146 20.65 0.64 12.76
C LEU A 146 21.17 -0.07 14.02
N ARG A 147 22.03 0.59 14.82
CA ARG A 147 22.46 0.07 16.13
C ARG A 147 21.30 -0.08 17.10
N ASP A 148 20.39 0.89 17.15
CA ASP A 148 19.18 0.82 17.99
C ASP A 148 18.22 -0.31 17.58
N ILE A 149 18.22 -0.70 16.29
CA ILE A 149 17.35 -1.75 15.75
C ILE A 149 17.99 -3.15 15.84
N LYS A 150 19.34 -3.25 15.83
CA LYS A 150 20.06 -4.53 15.92
C LYS A 150 19.68 -5.30 17.18
N THR A 151 19.40 -6.59 17.02
CA THR A 151 19.29 -7.55 18.12
C THR A 151 20.55 -8.41 18.12
N ASP A 152 21.31 -8.42 19.21
CA ASP A 152 22.54 -9.22 19.33
C ASP A 152 23.62 -8.88 18.28
N GLY A 153 23.81 -7.59 17.99
CA GLY A 153 24.90 -7.08 17.15
C GLY A 153 24.76 -7.28 15.64
N SER A 154 23.72 -7.98 15.16
CA SER A 154 23.47 -8.22 13.73
C SER A 154 21.99 -8.11 13.37
N ILE A 155 21.67 -7.93 12.09
CA ILE A 155 20.28 -7.96 11.60
C ILE A 155 20.08 -9.26 10.82
N LYS A 156 19.29 -10.18 11.38
CA LYS A 156 18.93 -11.42 10.67
C LYS A 156 18.01 -11.11 9.51
N TRP A 157 18.21 -11.70 8.33
CA TRP A 157 17.31 -11.47 7.18
C TRP A 157 15.86 -11.85 7.47
N LYS A 158 15.64 -12.83 8.36
CA LYS A 158 14.30 -13.25 8.81
C LYS A 158 13.53 -12.12 9.50
N ALA A 159 14.21 -11.13 10.07
CA ALA A 159 13.55 -9.95 10.62
C ALA A 159 12.85 -9.13 9.53
N LEU A 160 13.33 -9.20 8.28
CA LEU A 160 12.77 -8.55 7.10
C LEU A 160 11.82 -9.45 6.30
N LYS A 161 11.43 -10.63 6.82
CA LYS A 161 10.61 -11.60 6.08
C LYS A 161 9.34 -10.98 5.48
N ASP A 162 8.68 -10.10 6.23
CA ASP A 162 7.40 -9.52 5.84
C ASP A 162 7.60 -8.38 4.83
N VAL A 163 8.70 -7.63 4.95
CA VAL A 163 9.15 -6.64 3.95
C VAL A 163 9.50 -7.32 2.63
N ILE A 164 10.19 -8.47 2.68
CA ILE A 164 10.54 -9.26 1.50
C ILE A 164 9.29 -9.88 0.88
N ALA A 165 8.39 -10.45 1.69
CA ALA A 165 7.14 -11.05 1.23
C ALA A 165 6.22 -10.03 0.54
N SER A 166 6.19 -8.79 1.05
CA SER A 166 5.48 -7.66 0.43
C SER A 166 6.19 -7.07 -0.79
N LYS A 167 7.33 -7.63 -1.22
CA LYS A 167 8.17 -7.16 -2.33
C LYS A 167 8.67 -5.73 -2.18
N ARG A 168 8.69 -5.20 -0.96
CA ARG A 168 9.21 -3.86 -0.65
C ARG A 168 10.75 -3.84 -0.57
N LEU A 169 11.37 -5.01 -0.57
CA LEU A 169 12.81 -5.27 -0.59
C LEU A 169 13.05 -6.62 -1.26
N SER A 170 13.99 -6.72 -2.21
CA SER A 170 14.37 -8.02 -2.77
C SER A 170 15.46 -8.67 -1.92
N LEU A 171 15.41 -10.00 -1.78
CA LEU A 171 16.53 -10.77 -1.20
C LEU A 171 17.82 -10.59 -2.01
N THR A 172 17.70 -10.33 -3.30
CA THR A 172 18.86 -10.07 -4.19
C THR A 172 19.52 -8.73 -3.93
N ASP A 173 18.85 -7.83 -3.21
CA ASP A 173 19.39 -6.52 -2.84
C ASP A 173 20.21 -6.60 -1.54
N LEU A 174 20.23 -7.76 -0.88
CA LEU A 174 20.86 -7.97 0.41
C LEU A 174 22.11 -8.85 0.29
N LEU A 175 23.17 -8.44 0.99
CA LEU A 175 24.33 -9.29 1.21
C LEU A 175 24.11 -10.10 2.49
N ILE A 176 23.96 -11.42 2.35
CA ILE A 176 23.60 -12.31 3.46
C ILE A 176 24.70 -13.34 3.69
N ASN A 177 25.23 -13.39 4.92
CA ASN A 177 26.16 -14.44 5.36
C ASN A 177 25.63 -15.13 6.62
N ASN A 178 25.56 -16.46 6.62
CA ASN A 178 25.07 -17.25 7.76
C ASN A 178 23.73 -16.76 8.36
N GLY A 179 22.88 -16.17 7.51
CA GLY A 179 21.58 -15.61 7.89
C GLY A 179 21.60 -14.17 8.42
N ASN A 180 22.77 -13.54 8.56
CA ASN A 180 22.96 -12.12 8.89
C ASN A 180 23.01 -11.29 7.62
N ILE A 181 22.43 -10.08 7.67
CA ILE A 181 22.63 -9.06 6.65
C ILE A 181 23.90 -8.30 7.00
N ILE A 182 24.83 -8.26 6.06
CA ILE A 182 26.11 -7.58 6.19
C ILE A 182 25.90 -6.11 5.84
N LEU A 183 26.11 -5.25 6.84
CA LEU A 183 25.89 -3.81 6.71
C LEU A 183 27.13 -3.00 7.04
N GLU A 184 28.00 -3.46 7.93
CA GLU A 184 29.18 -2.70 8.32
C GLU A 184 30.34 -2.92 7.35
N GLU A 185 31.13 -1.86 7.16
CA GLU A 185 32.31 -1.89 6.29
C GLU A 185 33.33 -2.92 6.80
N ASP A 186 33.63 -2.91 8.10
CA ASP A 186 34.56 -3.85 8.72
C ASP A 186 34.13 -5.31 8.52
N GLU A 187 32.83 -5.61 8.71
CA GLU A 187 32.26 -6.95 8.53
C GLU A 187 32.31 -7.37 7.05
N PHE A 188 32.04 -6.43 6.12
CA PHE A 188 32.15 -6.68 4.69
C PHE A 188 33.59 -6.98 4.27
N LEU A 189 34.55 -6.20 4.76
CA LEU A 189 35.96 -6.37 4.43
C LEU A 189 36.52 -7.67 5.01
N GLU A 190 36.14 -8.03 6.24
CA GLU A 190 36.54 -9.30 6.86
C GLU A 190 36.03 -10.51 6.07
N GLU A 191 34.79 -10.47 5.58
CA GLU A 191 34.15 -11.62 4.95
C GLU A 191 34.39 -11.72 3.43
N TYR A 192 34.59 -10.59 2.73
CA TYR A 192 34.58 -10.57 1.26
C TYR A 192 35.79 -9.89 0.61
N SER A 193 36.75 -9.33 1.37
CA SER A 193 37.89 -8.63 0.74
C SER A 193 38.70 -9.52 -0.20
N ASP A 194 38.93 -10.78 0.18
CA ASP A 194 39.70 -11.76 -0.59
C ASP A 194 39.01 -12.19 -1.90
N GLU A 195 37.71 -11.97 -2.04
CA GLU A 195 36.94 -12.27 -3.27
C GLU A 195 37.20 -11.26 -4.40
N PHE A 196 37.82 -10.10 -4.08
CA PHE A 196 38.10 -9.04 -5.04
C PHE A 196 39.58 -8.97 -5.39
N THR A 197 39.96 -9.55 -6.53
CA THR A 197 41.36 -9.57 -7.01
C THR A 197 41.77 -8.31 -7.79
N ASP A 198 40.86 -7.75 -8.60
CA ASP A 198 41.14 -6.63 -9.51
C ASP A 198 40.42 -5.32 -9.11
N ARG A 199 39.77 -5.30 -7.95
CA ARG A 199 38.96 -4.17 -7.48
C ARG A 199 39.25 -3.87 -6.03
N ASN A 200 39.31 -2.59 -5.68
CA ASN A 200 39.46 -2.17 -4.29
C ASN A 200 38.21 -2.56 -3.47
N PRO A 201 38.37 -3.36 -2.38
CA PRO A 201 37.25 -3.84 -1.56
C PRO A 201 36.40 -2.72 -0.94
N ASP A 202 36.99 -1.62 -0.48
CA ASP A 202 36.26 -0.48 0.11
C ASP A 202 35.29 0.14 -0.91
N ARG A 203 35.74 0.26 -2.16
CA ARG A 203 34.89 0.72 -3.27
C ARG A 203 33.78 -0.29 -3.56
N MET A 204 34.02 -1.59 -3.40
CA MET A 204 32.98 -2.62 -3.59
C MET A 204 31.94 -2.56 -2.48
N TYR A 205 32.35 -2.36 -1.23
CA TYR A 205 31.43 -2.12 -0.11
C TYR A 205 30.49 -0.95 -0.41
N ASN A 206 31.04 0.20 -0.82
CA ASN A 206 30.25 1.39 -1.13
C ASN A 206 29.24 1.19 -2.28
N ILE A 207 29.52 0.28 -3.22
CA ILE A 207 28.65 -0.03 -4.36
C ILE A 207 27.58 -1.05 -4.00
N LEU A 208 27.96 -2.11 -3.28
CA LEU A 208 27.11 -3.27 -3.00
C LEU A 208 26.24 -3.09 -1.76
N VAL A 209 26.74 -2.32 -0.78
CA VAL A 209 26.08 -2.06 0.50
C VAL A 209 25.97 -0.55 0.66
N GLY A 210 27.00 0.09 1.22
CA GLY A 210 27.08 1.54 1.42
C GLY A 210 25.83 2.15 2.06
N ASN A 211 25.69 3.47 1.94
CA ASN A 211 24.55 4.17 2.51
C ASN A 211 23.24 3.85 1.80
N ASN A 212 23.24 3.58 0.49
CA ASN A 212 22.00 3.33 -0.25
C ASN A 212 21.23 2.11 0.28
N ILE A 213 21.93 0.99 0.53
CA ILE A 213 21.28 -0.21 1.07
C ILE A 213 20.94 -0.02 2.55
N LYS A 214 21.82 0.64 3.32
CA LYS A 214 21.52 0.98 4.73
C LYS A 214 20.24 1.84 4.85
N GLU A 215 20.11 2.89 4.05
CA GLU A 215 18.92 3.78 3.99
C GLU A 215 17.65 2.99 3.63
N LEU A 216 17.73 2.11 2.62
CA LEU A 216 16.62 1.26 2.21
C LEU A 216 16.19 0.34 3.36
N ILE A 217 17.13 -0.40 3.97
CA ILE A 217 16.82 -1.34 5.05
C ILE A 217 16.25 -0.61 6.27
N LEU A 218 16.85 0.52 6.64
CA LEU A 218 16.41 1.36 7.76
C LEU A 218 14.96 1.81 7.56
N SER A 219 14.64 2.39 6.40
CA SER A 219 13.27 2.87 6.12
C SER A 219 12.26 1.71 6.19
N ARG A 220 12.60 0.54 5.63
CA ARG A 220 11.74 -0.65 5.66
C ARG A 220 11.55 -1.22 7.07
N LEU A 221 12.60 -1.24 7.90
CA LEU A 221 12.52 -1.69 9.28
C LEU A 221 11.61 -0.77 10.10
N ILE A 222 11.73 0.54 9.94
CA ILE A 222 10.89 1.51 10.67
C ILE A 222 9.43 1.38 10.23
N MET A 223 9.15 1.20 8.94
CA MET A 223 7.79 0.91 8.45
C MET A 223 7.20 -0.36 9.09
N GLN A 224 7.96 -1.46 9.12
CA GLN A 224 7.52 -2.70 9.76
C GLN A 224 7.28 -2.50 11.27
N LYS A 225 8.18 -1.80 11.97
CA LYS A 225 8.01 -1.47 13.39
C LYS A 225 6.80 -0.58 13.66
N THR A 226 6.46 0.28 12.71
CA THR A 226 5.26 1.12 12.76
C THR A 226 4.00 0.28 12.61
N GLU A 227 3.98 -0.66 11.67
CA GLU A 227 2.89 -1.64 11.52
C GLU A 227 2.69 -2.49 12.79
N GLU A 228 3.79 -3.03 13.35
CA GLU A 228 3.79 -3.77 14.62
C GLU A 228 3.29 -2.89 15.78
N TYR A 229 3.60 -1.59 15.77
CA TYR A 229 3.16 -0.65 16.79
C TYR A 229 1.66 -0.36 16.70
N ILE A 230 1.14 -0.08 15.50
CA ILE A 230 -0.30 0.12 15.25
C ILE A 230 -1.10 -1.12 15.65
N LYS A 231 -0.62 -2.32 15.28
CA LYS A 231 -1.27 -3.58 15.66
C LYS A 231 -1.37 -3.75 17.18
N ARG A 232 -0.29 -3.47 17.91
CA ARG A 232 -0.28 -3.52 19.38
C ARG A 232 -1.26 -2.50 19.99
N ILE A 233 -1.33 -1.28 19.43
CA ILE A 233 -2.30 -0.28 19.90
C ILE A 233 -3.73 -0.79 19.70
N LYS A 234 -4.08 -1.35 18.52
CA LYS A 234 -5.41 -1.93 18.25
C LYS A 234 -5.78 -3.03 19.26
N GLU A 235 -4.83 -3.92 19.55
CA GLU A 235 -5.03 -4.99 20.53
C GLU A 235 -5.26 -4.40 21.93
N MET A 236 -4.51 -3.38 22.32
CA MET A 236 -4.67 -2.71 23.61
C MET A 236 -5.96 -1.88 23.72
N SER A 237 -6.38 -1.20 22.65
CA SER A 237 -7.59 -0.38 22.64
C SER A 237 -8.87 -1.19 22.83
N SER A 238 -8.83 -2.50 22.56
CA SER A 238 -9.95 -3.39 22.91
C SER A 238 -10.18 -3.52 24.42
N ARG A 239 -9.20 -3.10 25.24
CA ARG A 239 -9.20 -3.28 26.71
C ARG A 239 -9.16 -1.96 27.48
N ILE A 240 -8.86 -0.84 26.83
CA ILE A 240 -8.61 0.45 27.47
C ILE A 240 -9.38 1.52 26.72
N GLU A 241 -10.09 2.36 27.46
CA GLU A 241 -10.76 3.54 26.90
C GLU A 241 -9.72 4.59 26.48
N LEU A 242 -9.89 5.11 25.28
CA LEU A 242 -8.96 6.03 24.66
C LEU A 242 -9.35 7.47 24.92
N HIS A 243 -8.35 8.35 24.88
CA HIS A 243 -8.56 9.76 25.10
C HIS A 243 -9.48 10.35 24.01
N PRO A 244 -10.52 11.15 24.35
CA PRO A 244 -11.48 11.68 23.38
C PRO A 244 -10.84 12.42 22.21
N ALA A 245 -9.78 13.18 22.46
CA ALA A 245 -9.01 13.87 21.42
C ALA A 245 -8.48 12.94 20.31
N ILE A 246 -8.06 11.73 20.67
CA ILE A 246 -7.56 10.75 19.69
C ILE A 246 -8.71 10.20 18.84
N THR A 247 -9.86 9.93 19.48
CA THR A 247 -11.08 9.47 18.80
C THR A 247 -11.57 10.51 17.80
N GLU A 248 -11.58 11.79 18.18
CA GLU A 248 -11.96 12.89 17.31
C GLU A 248 -11.05 12.99 16.09
N ILE A 249 -9.72 12.94 16.28
CA ILE A 249 -8.76 12.90 15.17
C ILE A 249 -9.00 11.67 14.26
N GLY A 250 -9.35 10.52 14.85
CA GLY A 250 -9.70 9.30 14.12
C GLY A 250 -10.91 9.50 13.19
N GLU A 251 -12.02 10.03 13.72
CA GLU A 251 -13.22 10.30 12.92
C GLU A 251 -12.97 11.36 11.85
N GLU A 252 -12.22 12.43 12.16
CA GLU A 252 -11.81 13.40 11.14
C GLU A 252 -10.98 12.77 10.02
N LEU A 253 -10.03 11.89 10.34
CA LEU A 253 -9.25 11.16 9.33
C LEU A 253 -10.12 10.27 8.45
N LYS A 254 -11.18 9.66 9.01
CA LYS A 254 -12.12 8.80 8.29
C LYS A 254 -12.85 9.56 7.19
N GLU A 255 -13.19 10.82 7.44
CA GLU A 255 -13.84 11.69 6.45
C GLU A 255 -12.81 12.31 5.50
N PHE A 256 -11.71 12.82 6.05
CA PHE A 256 -10.67 13.55 5.32
C PHE A 256 -9.95 12.69 4.27
N ILE A 257 -9.51 11.47 4.63
CA ILE A 257 -8.68 10.65 3.74
C ILE A 257 -9.40 10.32 2.41
N PRO A 258 -10.65 9.80 2.42
CA PRO A 258 -11.39 9.55 1.19
C PRO A 258 -11.65 10.83 0.39
N GLU A 259 -12.02 11.94 1.05
CA GLU A 259 -12.26 13.22 0.40
C GLU A 259 -11.00 13.73 -0.30
N GLU A 260 -9.86 13.75 0.39
CA GLU A 260 -8.59 14.23 -0.15
C GLU A 260 -8.10 13.36 -1.32
N ILE A 261 -8.20 12.03 -1.19
CA ILE A 261 -7.89 11.10 -2.29
C ILE A 261 -8.79 11.38 -3.50
N SER A 262 -10.07 11.67 -3.27
CA SER A 262 -11.03 11.89 -4.36
C SER A 262 -10.67 13.08 -5.26
N LYS A 263 -9.97 14.10 -4.74
CA LYS A 263 -9.48 15.25 -5.51
C LYS A 263 -8.53 14.85 -6.63
N TYR A 264 -7.72 13.82 -6.39
CA TYR A 264 -6.68 13.36 -7.32
C TYR A 264 -7.04 12.08 -8.05
N ASN A 265 -8.22 11.54 -7.80
CA ASN A 265 -8.77 10.42 -8.54
C ASN A 265 -9.04 10.85 -10.01
N THR A 266 -7.97 10.88 -10.80
CA THR A 266 -8.00 10.81 -12.27
C THR A 266 -8.61 9.49 -12.75
N PHE A 267 -8.90 8.56 -11.83
CA PHE A 267 -9.84 7.45 -12.02
C PHE A 267 -11.23 7.89 -12.49
N TYR A 268 -11.66 9.12 -12.18
CA TYR A 268 -12.93 9.70 -12.62
C TYR A 268 -12.81 10.87 -13.61
N ALA A 269 -11.63 11.52 -13.68
CA ALA A 269 -11.37 12.68 -14.54
C ALA A 269 -10.31 12.38 -15.60
N GLY A 270 -10.75 12.16 -16.85
CA GLY A 270 -9.83 11.99 -17.99
C GLY A 270 -10.55 11.69 -19.30
N SER A 271 -11.06 12.72 -19.97
CA SER A 271 -11.41 12.68 -21.40
C SER A 271 -10.13 12.55 -22.23
N GLY A 272 -10.11 11.62 -23.20
CA GLY A 272 -9.28 11.73 -24.41
C GLY A 272 -8.13 10.73 -24.58
N GLY A 273 -8.26 9.84 -25.58
CA GLY A 273 -7.12 9.27 -26.32
C GLY A 273 -7.05 7.75 -26.42
N ILE A 274 -7.36 7.23 -27.62
CA ILE A 274 -7.07 5.94 -28.32
C ILE A 274 -7.26 4.59 -27.56
N TYR A 275 -7.20 4.57 -26.23
CA TYR A 275 -7.47 3.45 -25.33
C TYR A 275 -8.36 3.93 -24.17
N GLY A 276 -9.58 4.36 -24.51
CA GLY A 276 -10.43 5.16 -23.63
C GLY A 276 -10.71 4.60 -22.23
N THR A 277 -10.97 5.54 -21.33
CA THR A 277 -11.19 5.40 -19.90
C THR A 277 -12.35 4.47 -19.54
N VAL A 278 -12.04 3.29 -19.00
CA VAL A 278 -13.04 2.43 -18.37
C VAL A 278 -13.06 2.73 -16.88
N LYS A 279 -14.00 3.58 -16.44
CA LYS A 279 -14.38 3.69 -15.03
C LYS A 279 -14.75 2.30 -14.50
N GLY A 280 -14.36 2.00 -13.25
CA GLY A 280 -15.10 1.02 -12.45
C GLY A 280 -16.56 1.43 -12.48
N GLY A 281 -17.43 0.55 -12.96
CA GLY A 281 -18.83 0.84 -13.19
C GLY A 281 -19.54 -0.46 -13.47
N LYS A 282 -20.87 -0.47 -13.34
CA LYS A 282 -21.69 -1.69 -13.47
C LYS A 282 -21.21 -2.56 -14.62
N LEU A 283 -21.07 -3.86 -14.36
CA LEU A 283 -20.64 -4.81 -15.37
C LEU A 283 -21.64 -4.80 -16.54
N LEU A 284 -21.14 -4.50 -17.74
CA LEU A 284 -21.95 -4.53 -18.95
C LEU A 284 -21.90 -5.93 -19.55
N ARG A 285 -22.91 -6.76 -19.28
CA ARG A 285 -22.98 -8.14 -19.79
C ARG A 285 -22.82 -8.20 -21.32
N GLU A 286 -23.33 -7.20 -22.05
CA GLU A 286 -23.19 -7.06 -23.51
C GLU A 286 -21.73 -6.94 -23.98
N ALA A 287 -20.86 -6.35 -23.14
CA ALA A 287 -19.45 -6.17 -23.44
C ALA A 287 -18.61 -7.41 -23.10
N PHE A 288 -19.18 -8.46 -22.50
CA PHE A 288 -18.41 -9.65 -22.14
C PHE A 288 -17.85 -10.38 -23.37
N PRO A 289 -16.58 -10.80 -23.31
CA PRO A 289 -15.99 -11.62 -24.36
C PRO A 289 -16.64 -13.01 -24.37
N PRO A 290 -16.56 -13.76 -25.50
CA PRO A 290 -17.19 -15.07 -25.64
C PRO A 290 -16.83 -16.05 -24.52
N CYS A 291 -15.56 -16.11 -24.10
CA CYS A 291 -15.13 -16.99 -23.01
C CYS A 291 -15.84 -16.73 -21.68
N ILE A 292 -16.12 -15.47 -21.35
CA ILE A 292 -16.84 -15.11 -20.12
C ILE A 292 -18.33 -15.37 -20.26
N ARG A 293 -18.94 -15.00 -21.40
CA ARG A 293 -20.35 -15.28 -21.66
C ARG A 293 -20.65 -16.77 -21.59
N ASN A 294 -19.85 -17.59 -22.26
CA ASN A 294 -19.98 -19.05 -22.24
C ASN A 294 -19.77 -19.63 -20.83
N THR A 295 -18.98 -18.97 -19.97
CA THR A 295 -18.81 -19.40 -18.59
C THR A 295 -20.08 -19.13 -17.77
N ILE A 296 -20.69 -17.96 -17.95
CA ILE A 296 -21.92 -17.57 -17.25
C ILE A 296 -23.11 -18.43 -17.68
N GLU A 297 -23.16 -18.83 -18.96
CA GLU A 297 -24.19 -19.73 -19.51
C GLU A 297 -24.10 -21.16 -18.94
N GLY A 298 -22.99 -21.52 -18.29
CA GLY A 298 -22.79 -22.82 -17.64
C GLY A 298 -21.72 -23.69 -18.31
N VAL A 299 -20.98 -24.45 -17.50
CA VAL A 299 -19.88 -25.32 -17.94
C VAL A 299 -20.13 -26.77 -17.47
N SER A 300 -19.85 -27.75 -18.33
CA SER A 300 -19.99 -29.18 -18.02
C SER A 300 -18.87 -29.70 -17.10
N SER A 301 -19.09 -30.86 -16.48
CA SER A 301 -18.09 -31.57 -15.67
C SER A 301 -16.80 -31.80 -16.47
N GLY A 302 -15.69 -31.21 -16.01
CA GLY A 302 -14.38 -31.29 -16.68
C GLY A 302 -13.59 -29.98 -16.75
N GLY A 303 -14.25 -28.81 -16.63
CA GLY A 303 -13.56 -27.51 -16.63
C GLY A 303 -14.22 -26.41 -15.79
N ARG A 304 -15.31 -26.72 -15.08
CA ARG A 304 -16.08 -25.73 -14.33
C ARG A 304 -15.31 -25.07 -13.18
N ASN A 305 -14.38 -25.75 -12.50
CA ASN A 305 -13.61 -25.14 -11.40
C ASN A 305 -12.69 -24.05 -11.94
N ASP A 306 -11.91 -24.37 -12.98
CA ASP A 306 -11.05 -23.38 -13.64
C ASP A 306 -11.88 -22.25 -14.28
N ALA A 307 -13.05 -22.56 -14.86
CA ALA A 307 -13.91 -21.56 -15.46
C ALA A 307 -14.51 -20.60 -14.42
N ILE A 308 -15.04 -21.10 -13.31
CA ILE A 308 -15.69 -20.29 -12.28
C ILE A 308 -14.64 -19.64 -11.38
N VAL A 309 -13.81 -20.45 -10.72
CA VAL A 309 -12.91 -20.03 -9.64
C VAL A 309 -11.72 -19.24 -10.15
N LEU A 310 -11.12 -19.64 -11.29
CA LEU A 310 -9.94 -18.96 -11.83
C LEU A 310 -10.30 -17.92 -12.87
N LEU A 311 -11.12 -18.23 -13.87
CA LEU A 311 -11.42 -17.33 -14.97
C LEU A 311 -12.48 -16.28 -14.60
N LEU A 312 -13.68 -16.70 -14.17
CA LEU A 312 -14.79 -15.77 -13.93
C LEU A 312 -14.56 -14.91 -12.69
N THR A 313 -14.14 -15.49 -11.56
CA THR A 313 -13.88 -14.72 -10.32
C THR A 313 -12.89 -13.58 -10.53
N SER A 314 -11.75 -13.89 -11.14
CA SER A 314 -10.74 -12.87 -11.44
C SER A 314 -11.24 -11.86 -12.47
N PHE A 315 -11.91 -12.29 -13.53
CA PHE A 315 -12.45 -11.39 -14.55
C PHE A 315 -13.50 -10.44 -13.96
N ALA A 316 -14.51 -10.97 -13.25
CA ALA A 316 -15.63 -10.18 -12.74
C ALA A 316 -15.15 -9.13 -11.74
N SER A 317 -14.27 -9.51 -10.80
CA SER A 317 -13.72 -8.58 -9.81
C SER A 317 -12.91 -7.47 -10.47
N TYR A 318 -11.94 -7.78 -11.36
CA TYR A 318 -11.16 -6.75 -12.03
C TYR A 318 -11.96 -5.93 -13.03
N ALA A 319 -12.88 -6.53 -13.79
CA ALA A 319 -13.71 -5.79 -14.75
C ALA A 319 -14.63 -4.77 -14.05
N ARG A 320 -15.05 -5.07 -12.82
CA ARG A 320 -15.95 -4.20 -12.03
C ARG A 320 -15.20 -3.16 -11.21
N LEU A 321 -14.09 -3.55 -10.57
CA LEU A 321 -13.35 -2.74 -9.60
C LEU A 321 -12.14 -2.06 -10.22
N TYR A 322 -11.31 -2.80 -10.97
CA TYR A 322 -10.01 -2.30 -11.43
C TYR A 322 -9.62 -2.79 -12.83
N PRO A 323 -10.32 -2.34 -13.90
CA PRO A 323 -10.13 -2.89 -15.25
C PRO A 323 -8.76 -2.56 -15.88
N ARG A 324 -7.95 -1.70 -15.24
CA ARG A 324 -6.64 -1.24 -15.69
C ARG A 324 -5.46 -1.91 -14.97
N ILE A 325 -5.66 -3.06 -14.33
CA ILE A 325 -4.60 -3.77 -13.57
C ILE A 325 -3.30 -4.00 -14.35
N PHE A 326 -3.35 -4.13 -15.67
CA PHE A 326 -2.16 -4.33 -16.50
C PHE A 326 -1.49 -3.02 -16.98
N ALA A 327 -1.95 -1.86 -16.49
CA ALA A 327 -1.43 -0.54 -16.87
C ALA A 327 -0.58 0.13 -15.79
N SER A 328 -0.49 -0.47 -14.59
CA SER A 328 0.33 0.01 -13.47
C SER A 328 0.98 -1.19 -12.77
N ASP A 329 2.17 -0.97 -12.20
CA ASP A 329 2.88 -1.98 -11.40
C ASP A 329 2.49 -1.92 -9.90
N GLU A 330 1.44 -1.17 -9.56
CA GLU A 330 1.00 -1.00 -8.17
C GLU A 330 0.23 -2.23 -7.66
N SER A 331 0.54 -2.67 -6.42
CA SER A 331 -0.27 -3.68 -5.75
C SER A 331 -1.56 -3.06 -5.25
N VAL A 332 -2.67 -3.33 -5.93
CA VAL A 332 -4.01 -2.89 -5.55
C VAL A 332 -4.74 -4.03 -4.85
N LYS A 333 -5.41 -3.72 -3.73
CA LYS A 333 -6.34 -4.63 -3.04
C LYS A 333 -7.80 -4.31 -3.38
N VAL A 334 -8.72 -5.19 -3.02
CA VAL A 334 -10.15 -5.02 -3.29
C VAL A 334 -10.68 -3.79 -2.54
N SER A 335 -10.31 -3.63 -1.26
CA SER A 335 -10.71 -2.52 -0.40
C SER A 335 -10.24 -1.16 -0.91
N ASP A 336 -9.22 -1.11 -1.79
CA ASP A 336 -8.77 0.14 -2.39
C ASP A 336 -9.81 0.70 -3.37
N MET A 337 -10.67 -0.17 -3.91
CA MET A 337 -11.72 0.13 -4.88
C MET A 337 -13.15 -0.05 -4.32
N ASP A 338 -13.29 -0.89 -3.30
CA ASP A 338 -14.55 -1.28 -2.66
C ASP A 338 -14.38 -1.36 -1.14
N PRO A 339 -14.25 -0.21 -0.44
CA PRO A 339 -13.80 -0.16 0.96
C PRO A 339 -14.72 -0.85 1.96
N ASP A 340 -16.01 -0.94 1.65
CA ASP A 340 -17.04 -1.58 2.48
C ASP A 340 -17.45 -2.96 1.93
N LEU A 341 -16.76 -3.45 0.90
CA LEU A 341 -17.04 -4.70 0.18
C LEU A 341 -18.44 -4.76 -0.46
N SER A 342 -19.17 -3.65 -0.51
CA SER A 342 -20.56 -3.62 -0.96
C SER A 342 -20.72 -4.07 -2.41
N ILE A 343 -19.79 -3.70 -3.29
CA ILE A 343 -19.81 -4.11 -4.70
C ILE A 343 -19.43 -5.60 -4.81
N THR A 344 -18.47 -6.03 -4.01
CA THR A 344 -17.99 -7.42 -3.97
C THR A 344 -19.12 -8.36 -3.55
N GLU A 345 -19.82 -8.03 -2.47
CA GLU A 345 -20.93 -8.82 -1.92
C GLU A 345 -22.21 -8.76 -2.77
N ASN A 346 -22.57 -7.58 -3.29
CA ASN A 346 -23.88 -7.38 -3.91
C ASN A 346 -23.86 -7.45 -5.45
N GLU A 347 -22.70 -7.37 -6.09
CA GLU A 347 -22.59 -7.45 -7.56
C GLU A 347 -21.68 -8.59 -8.04
N ILE A 348 -20.48 -8.73 -7.48
CA ILE A 348 -19.46 -9.66 -7.99
C ILE A 348 -19.75 -11.11 -7.57
N LEU A 349 -19.90 -11.38 -6.27
CA LEU A 349 -20.18 -12.73 -5.77
C LEU A 349 -21.50 -13.29 -6.33
N PRO A 350 -22.61 -12.54 -6.42
CA PRO A 350 -23.86 -13.05 -7.00
C PRO A 350 -23.71 -13.47 -8.46
N LEU A 351 -22.94 -12.72 -9.27
CA LEU A 351 -22.66 -13.10 -10.66
C LEU A 351 -21.88 -14.43 -10.75
N ILE A 352 -20.91 -14.63 -9.86
CA ILE A 352 -20.10 -15.85 -9.82
C ILE A 352 -20.97 -17.03 -9.36
N TYR A 353 -21.82 -16.83 -8.36
CA TYR A 353 -22.70 -17.86 -7.84
C TYR A 353 -23.79 -18.25 -8.84
N GLU A 354 -24.38 -17.29 -9.55
CA GLU A 354 -25.32 -17.54 -10.66
C GLU A 354 -24.67 -18.44 -11.73
N ALA A 355 -23.42 -18.14 -12.13
CA ALA A 355 -22.70 -18.95 -13.12
C ALA A 355 -22.34 -20.36 -12.60
N ALA A 356 -22.05 -20.47 -11.31
CA ALA A 356 -21.76 -21.75 -10.65
C ALA A 356 -23.01 -22.65 -10.61
N ASP A 357 -24.19 -22.07 -10.38
CA ASP A 357 -25.48 -22.77 -10.39
C ASP A 357 -25.88 -23.21 -11.81
N ASN A 358 -25.51 -22.42 -12.83
CA ASN A 358 -25.73 -22.78 -14.24
C ASN A 358 -24.84 -23.93 -14.73
N CYS A 359 -23.83 -24.35 -13.98
CA CYS A 359 -22.98 -25.49 -14.35
C CYS A 359 -23.75 -26.82 -14.32
N SER A 360 -23.24 -27.82 -15.06
CA SER A 360 -23.88 -29.14 -15.12
C SER A 360 -22.89 -30.26 -14.73
N PRO A 361 -23.06 -30.88 -13.55
CA PRO A 361 -23.95 -30.47 -12.45
C PRO A 361 -23.49 -29.15 -11.79
N PRO A 362 -24.38 -28.46 -11.02
CA PRO A 362 -24.06 -27.22 -10.32
C PRO A 362 -22.78 -27.35 -9.48
N LEU A 363 -21.92 -26.32 -9.54
CA LEU A 363 -20.57 -26.43 -8.98
C LEU A 363 -20.58 -26.66 -7.47
N PHE A 364 -21.40 -25.91 -6.73
CA PHE A 364 -21.38 -25.97 -5.27
C PHE A 364 -22.14 -27.14 -4.68
N ASP A 365 -23.04 -27.77 -5.45
CA ASP A 365 -23.68 -29.01 -5.03
C ASP A 365 -22.69 -30.18 -5.09
N ASP A 366 -21.84 -30.19 -6.11
CA ASP A 366 -20.83 -31.24 -6.31
C ASP A 366 -19.54 -30.95 -5.51
N GLN A 367 -19.14 -29.67 -5.41
CA GLN A 367 -17.89 -29.21 -4.80
C GLN A 367 -18.10 -27.94 -3.93
N PRO A 368 -18.74 -28.07 -2.75
CA PRO A 368 -19.04 -26.93 -1.87
C PRO A 368 -17.82 -26.09 -1.47
N GLN A 369 -16.65 -26.72 -1.35
CA GLN A 369 -15.38 -26.06 -1.00
C GLN A 369 -14.95 -24.98 -2.01
N GLU A 370 -15.46 -25.00 -3.24
CA GLU A 370 -15.09 -24.00 -4.24
C GLU A 370 -15.59 -22.59 -3.90
N LYS A 371 -16.60 -22.46 -3.02
CA LYS A 371 -16.97 -21.16 -2.43
C LYS A 371 -15.79 -20.54 -1.68
N ILE A 372 -15.10 -21.32 -0.86
CA ILE A 372 -13.91 -20.86 -0.11
C ILE A 372 -12.79 -20.48 -1.07
N ASN A 373 -12.61 -21.25 -2.14
CA ASN A 373 -11.60 -20.93 -3.15
C ASN A 373 -11.90 -19.61 -3.87
N ILE A 374 -13.18 -19.27 -4.13
CA ILE A 374 -13.56 -17.96 -4.71
C ILE A 374 -13.11 -16.82 -3.79
N ILE A 375 -13.43 -16.90 -2.49
CA ILE A 375 -13.02 -15.91 -1.48
C ILE A 375 -11.49 -15.76 -1.45
N SER A 376 -10.78 -16.90 -1.47
CA SER A 376 -9.32 -16.94 -1.54
C SER A 376 -8.75 -16.28 -2.80
N LYS A 377 -9.39 -16.43 -3.97
CA LYS A 377 -8.94 -15.76 -5.22
C LYS A 377 -9.23 -14.26 -5.25
N LEU A 378 -10.16 -13.78 -4.43
CA LEU A 378 -10.41 -12.35 -4.22
C LEU A 378 -9.40 -11.71 -3.26
N GLY A 379 -8.58 -12.51 -2.57
CA GLY A 379 -7.51 -12.03 -1.69
C GLY A 379 -7.84 -12.08 -0.20
N PHE A 380 -8.96 -12.69 0.17
CA PHE A 380 -9.46 -12.70 1.55
C PHE A 380 -9.14 -13.98 2.32
N GLY A 381 -8.20 -14.81 1.88
CA GLY A 381 -7.86 -16.04 2.59
C GLY A 381 -8.86 -17.19 2.39
N MET A 382 -8.70 -18.26 3.17
CA MET A 382 -9.51 -19.49 3.07
C MET A 382 -10.70 -19.43 4.04
N HIS A 383 -11.63 -18.50 3.78
CA HIS A 383 -12.81 -18.25 4.62
C HIS A 383 -14.13 -18.49 3.87
N SER A 384 -15.23 -18.60 4.60
CA SER A 384 -16.57 -18.83 4.03
C SER A 384 -17.20 -17.58 3.44
N GLU A 385 -16.82 -16.40 3.91
CA GLU A 385 -17.36 -15.10 3.55
C GLU A 385 -16.21 -14.10 3.36
N VAL A 386 -16.48 -13.03 2.60
CA VAL A 386 -15.53 -11.92 2.52
C VAL A 386 -15.57 -11.13 3.82
N ASP A 387 -14.39 -10.80 4.34
CA ASP A 387 -14.23 -9.90 5.47
C ASP A 387 -12.97 -9.08 5.22
N ILE A 388 -13.08 -7.77 5.32
CA ILE A 388 -11.96 -6.84 5.14
C ILE A 388 -10.79 -7.13 6.09
N ASN A 389 -11.07 -7.75 7.24
CA ASN A 389 -10.05 -8.17 8.19
C ASN A 389 -9.14 -9.28 7.66
N HIS A 390 -9.64 -10.11 6.73
CA HIS A 390 -8.88 -11.19 6.11
C HIS A 390 -8.20 -10.76 4.79
N GLU A 391 -8.34 -9.49 4.39
CA GLU A 391 -7.80 -9.01 3.12
C GLU A 391 -6.26 -8.95 3.10
N GLY A 392 -5.67 -9.72 2.18
CA GLY A 392 -4.23 -9.86 2.01
C GLY A 392 -3.67 -11.18 2.57
N GLU A 393 -4.49 -12.02 3.20
CA GLU A 393 -4.11 -13.40 3.54
C GLU A 393 -3.75 -14.20 2.27
N THR A 394 -4.42 -13.89 1.16
CA THR A 394 -4.10 -14.41 -0.18
C THR A 394 -3.96 -13.26 -1.18
N LYS A 395 -3.43 -13.57 -2.37
CA LYS A 395 -3.35 -12.59 -3.46
C LYS A 395 -4.72 -12.43 -4.11
N TRP A 396 -5.10 -11.22 -4.49
CA TRP A 396 -6.16 -11.00 -5.46
C TRP A 396 -5.66 -11.46 -6.85
N TYR A 397 -6.27 -12.51 -7.41
CA TYR A 397 -5.77 -13.17 -8.62
C TYR A 397 -6.16 -12.41 -9.87
N THR A 398 -5.17 -12.01 -10.67
CA THR A 398 -5.39 -11.39 -11.98
C THR A 398 -5.99 -12.37 -12.99
N PRO A 399 -6.81 -11.90 -13.95
CA PRO A 399 -7.41 -12.75 -14.97
C PRO A 399 -6.38 -13.50 -15.82
N MET A 400 -6.70 -14.75 -16.12
CA MET A 400 -5.87 -15.59 -16.99
C MET A 400 -5.85 -15.05 -18.45
N SER A 401 -4.69 -15.21 -19.11
CA SER A 401 -4.51 -14.79 -20.49
C SER A 401 -5.33 -15.64 -21.46
N CYS A 402 -5.61 -15.12 -22.66
CA CYS A 402 -6.30 -15.87 -23.71
C CYS A 402 -5.56 -17.17 -24.07
N GLU A 403 -4.23 -17.19 -23.98
CA GLU A 403 -3.42 -18.38 -24.22
C GLU A 403 -3.65 -19.46 -23.15
N LYS A 404 -3.65 -19.08 -21.87
CA LYS A 404 -4.00 -20.00 -20.78
C LYS A 404 -5.43 -20.52 -20.94
N ILE A 405 -6.39 -19.67 -21.32
CA ILE A 405 -7.78 -20.10 -21.55
C ILE A 405 -7.84 -21.12 -22.70
N LYS A 406 -7.11 -20.93 -23.80
CA LYS A 406 -7.07 -21.90 -24.90
C LYS A 406 -6.50 -23.26 -24.50
N ILE A 407 -5.54 -23.28 -23.57
CA ILE A 407 -4.91 -24.52 -23.09
C ILE A 407 -5.81 -25.24 -22.10
N HIS A 408 -6.32 -24.54 -21.09
CA HIS A 408 -7.06 -25.13 -19.98
C HIS A 408 -8.57 -25.24 -20.23
N LEU A 409 -9.13 -24.32 -21.01
CA LEU A 409 -10.58 -24.17 -21.25
C LEU A 409 -10.89 -23.94 -22.74
N PRO A 410 -10.37 -24.79 -23.67
CA PRO A 410 -10.53 -24.59 -25.11
C PRO A 410 -11.99 -24.47 -25.56
N GLN A 411 -12.90 -25.15 -24.88
CA GLN A 411 -14.34 -25.13 -25.14
C GLN A 411 -14.97 -23.73 -24.94
N LEU A 412 -14.38 -22.89 -24.08
CA LEU A 412 -14.88 -21.55 -23.77
C LEU A 412 -14.29 -20.49 -24.72
N CYS A 413 -13.05 -20.68 -25.18
CA CYS A 413 -12.39 -19.74 -26.07
C CYS A 413 -12.86 -19.90 -27.53
N LYS A 414 -13.98 -19.25 -27.87
CA LYS A 414 -14.50 -19.13 -29.24
C LYS A 414 -14.38 -17.67 -29.69
N PRO A 415 -13.23 -17.21 -30.19
CA PRO A 415 -12.97 -15.80 -30.48
C PRO A 415 -13.93 -15.27 -31.54
N ASP A 416 -14.44 -14.06 -31.34
CA ASP A 416 -15.19 -13.30 -32.34
C ASP A 416 -14.40 -12.08 -32.81
N SER A 417 -15.02 -11.21 -33.62
CA SER A 417 -14.39 -9.96 -34.09
C SER A 417 -13.94 -9.05 -32.95
N SER A 418 -14.60 -9.12 -31.79
CA SER A 418 -14.26 -8.34 -30.60
C SER A 418 -12.99 -8.83 -29.90
N CYS A 419 -12.51 -10.04 -30.21
CA CYS A 419 -11.26 -10.60 -29.67
C CYS A 419 -10.02 -10.34 -30.54
N LYS A 420 -10.18 -9.79 -31.75
CA LYS A 420 -9.06 -9.64 -32.71
C LYS A 420 -7.95 -8.75 -32.16
N GLY A 421 -6.72 -9.27 -32.10
CA GLY A 421 -5.52 -8.58 -31.64
C GLY A 421 -5.40 -8.39 -30.13
N ILE A 422 -6.20 -9.11 -29.34
CA ILE A 422 -6.23 -9.00 -27.87
C ILE A 422 -5.79 -10.31 -27.22
N ASN A 423 -4.94 -10.20 -26.21
CA ASN A 423 -4.32 -11.35 -25.54
C ASN A 423 -4.89 -11.66 -24.14
N ASN A 424 -5.88 -10.90 -23.66
CA ASN A 424 -6.56 -11.17 -22.40
C ASN A 424 -8.05 -10.75 -22.41
N PRO A 425 -8.94 -11.42 -21.64
CA PRO A 425 -10.37 -11.12 -21.61
C PRO A 425 -10.71 -9.71 -21.12
N LEU A 426 -9.93 -9.17 -20.17
CA LEU A 426 -10.19 -7.88 -19.55
C LEU A 426 -10.04 -6.72 -20.55
N SER A 427 -8.99 -6.75 -21.37
CA SER A 427 -8.78 -5.81 -22.47
C SER A 427 -9.87 -5.94 -23.55
N CYS A 428 -10.36 -7.17 -23.79
CA CYS A 428 -11.46 -7.41 -24.73
C CYS A 428 -12.74 -6.73 -24.25
N TYR A 429 -13.07 -6.91 -22.96
CA TYR A 429 -14.18 -6.24 -22.31
C TYR A 429 -14.03 -4.72 -22.35
N GLY A 430 -12.88 -4.18 -21.96
CA GLY A 430 -12.62 -2.74 -21.95
C GLY A 430 -12.81 -2.09 -23.32
N ARG A 431 -12.28 -2.72 -24.39
CA ARG A 431 -12.47 -2.25 -25.77
C ARG A 431 -13.94 -2.24 -26.18
N LYS A 432 -14.66 -3.32 -25.91
CA LYS A 432 -16.07 -3.44 -26.31
C LYS A 432 -16.97 -2.50 -25.51
N LYS A 433 -16.72 -2.34 -24.21
CA LYS A 433 -17.38 -1.36 -23.34
C LYS A 433 -17.19 0.06 -23.89
N TYR A 434 -15.95 0.45 -24.18
CA TYR A 434 -15.67 1.75 -24.80
C TYR A 434 -16.43 1.94 -26.12
N GLN A 435 -16.50 0.94 -26.99
CA GLN A 435 -17.27 1.04 -28.23
C GLN A 435 -18.78 1.18 -28.02
N ILE A 436 -19.33 0.56 -26.96
CA ILE A 436 -20.76 0.70 -26.62
C ILE A 436 -21.03 2.09 -26.06
N ASP A 437 -20.16 2.57 -25.17
CA ASP A 437 -20.31 3.88 -24.54
C ASP A 437 -20.26 5.01 -25.59
N ASN A 438 -19.34 4.95 -26.58
CA ASN A 438 -19.27 5.96 -27.66
C ASN A 438 -20.28 5.77 -28.81
N LYS A 439 -21.16 4.77 -28.76
CA LYS A 439 -22.27 4.60 -29.72
C LYS A 439 -23.59 5.16 -29.21
N LYS A 440 -23.65 5.55 -27.94
CA LYS A 440 -24.82 6.13 -27.29
C LYS A 440 -24.83 7.66 -27.29
N ASP A 441 -23.73 8.27 -27.73
CA ASP A 441 -23.61 9.67 -28.17
C ASP A 441 -23.76 9.72 -29.71
#